data_AF-A0A2G6C9B8-F1
#
_entry.id   AF-A0A2G6C9B8-F1
#
_cell.length_a   1.000
_cell.length_b   1.000
_cell.length_c   1.000
_cell.angle_alpha   90.00
_cell.angle_beta   90.00
_cell.angle_gamma   90.00
#
_symmetry.space_group_name_H-M   'P 1'
#
loop_
_entity.id
_entity.type
_entity.pdbx_description
1 polymer ?
#
loop_
_entity_poly.entity_id
_entity_poly.type
_entity_poly.pdbx_seq_one_letter_code
_entity_poly.pdbx_strand_id
1 'polypeptide(L)'
;SRKLLGKYEGYKYADALAIAPYFGGNTKGYREAETVDEVLQLTEAPDSFRSLHELLEHIQTQADIARQFGVKLIAYEGGQGLVDWATREPDQHPNPLFFAANRDQRMGPLYTRLLNGWREAGGDLFVMFSSPRTCQWFGCWGLKEHIRQPRSEAPKYNATLDFIDANRDWEFVDADTLVPQDRVLQTAQVKRPPKTPDEPVIVFRPARDPERYFFLENPRTLDTLIAGESWVKRDLFGKWQGKWDKEFLYLSVQVYDEQIVHDSDNPEDDDSIEFYIDADNSRHPYYDGVNDFRLIFAWGRDEVIIDKPAGKTVSDALEYELIKTEDGYKLHAKIPWAMLGVNVDVRHRIGIEVQVNDDDDGGQREQKISWLAREDNAMNNPRL
;
A
#
# COMPACT_ATOMS: atom_id res chain seq x y z
N SER A 1 12.39 -4.20 9.14
CA SER A 1 13.45 -5.14 9.56
C SER A 1 14.85 -4.62 9.29
N ARG A 2 15.33 -4.48 8.03
CA ARG A 2 16.73 -4.06 7.73
C ARG A 2 17.19 -2.75 8.39
N LYS A 3 16.35 -1.71 8.38
CA LYS A 3 16.67 -0.44 9.06
C LYS A 3 16.75 -0.59 10.58
N LEU A 4 15.78 -1.29 11.16
CA LEU A 4 15.68 -1.50 12.61
C LEU A 4 16.88 -2.29 13.14
N LEU A 5 17.14 -3.47 12.54
CA LEU A 5 18.23 -4.33 12.97
C LEU A 5 19.59 -3.77 12.54
N GLY A 6 19.74 -3.31 11.30
CA GLY A 6 21.02 -2.81 10.81
C GLY A 6 21.32 -1.36 11.18
N LYS A 7 20.61 -0.40 10.57
CA LYS A 7 20.91 1.04 10.72
C LYS A 7 20.84 1.53 12.17
N TYR A 8 19.87 1.04 12.94
CA TYR A 8 19.69 1.42 14.34
C TYR A 8 20.31 0.43 15.33
N GLU A 9 21.06 -0.55 14.82
CA GLU A 9 21.73 -1.58 15.62
C GLU A 9 20.78 -2.34 16.57
N GLY A 10 19.48 -2.43 16.25
CA GLY A 10 18.47 -3.02 17.12
C GLY A 10 18.77 -4.49 17.48
N TYR A 11 19.51 -5.21 16.64
CA TYR A 11 19.95 -6.58 16.90
C TYR A 11 20.79 -6.74 18.17
N LYS A 12 21.47 -5.68 18.64
CA LYS A 12 22.25 -5.72 19.89
C LYS A 12 21.38 -5.81 21.15
N TYR A 13 20.09 -5.50 21.02
CA TYR A 13 19.16 -5.35 22.14
C TYR A 13 17.91 -6.24 22.01
N ALA A 14 17.73 -6.90 20.86
CA ALA A 14 16.53 -7.66 20.55
C ALA A 14 16.87 -9.15 20.42
N ASP A 15 16.10 -10.00 21.11
CA ASP A 15 16.24 -11.46 21.02
C ASP A 15 15.57 -12.02 19.74
N ALA A 16 14.57 -11.30 19.22
CA ALA A 16 13.78 -11.74 18.08
C ALA A 16 13.28 -10.57 17.21
N LEU A 17 13.17 -10.83 15.91
CA LEU A 17 12.40 -10.07 14.96
C LEU A 17 10.98 -10.63 14.89
N ALA A 18 9.99 -9.83 15.29
CA ALA A 18 8.59 -10.22 15.24
C ALA A 18 7.90 -9.69 13.96
N ILE A 19 7.15 -10.54 13.26
CA ILE A 19 6.34 -10.18 12.09
C ILE A 19 4.89 -10.64 12.24
N ALA A 20 3.99 -10.13 11.39
CA ALA A 20 2.58 -10.52 11.34
C ALA A 20 2.21 -11.14 9.98
N PRO A 21 2.55 -12.42 9.74
CA PRO A 21 2.28 -13.10 8.48
C PRO A 21 0.79 -13.41 8.30
N TYR A 22 0.10 -12.53 7.56
CA TYR A 22 -1.27 -12.76 7.10
C TYR A 22 -1.31 -12.96 5.59
N PHE A 23 -1.91 -14.06 5.16
CA PHE A 23 -2.26 -14.30 3.76
C PHE A 23 -3.74 -14.00 3.55
N GLY A 24 -4.15 -13.75 2.31
CA GLY A 24 -5.56 -13.47 2.01
C GLY A 24 -5.73 -12.20 1.21
N GLY A 25 -4.75 -11.85 0.37
CA GLY A 25 -4.96 -11.41 -1.01
C GLY A 25 -5.41 -9.98 -1.30
N ASN A 26 -5.58 -9.73 -2.60
CA ASN A 26 -5.89 -8.44 -3.21
C ASN A 26 -7.33 -7.98 -2.90
N THR A 27 -7.49 -6.97 -2.02
CA THR A 27 -8.78 -6.36 -1.64
C THR A 27 -9.62 -5.93 -2.86
N LYS A 28 -8.99 -5.55 -3.97
CA LYS A 28 -9.70 -5.21 -5.21
C LYS A 28 -10.30 -6.45 -5.87
N GLY A 29 -9.51 -7.50 -6.08
CA GLY A 29 -9.98 -8.75 -6.68
C GLY A 29 -11.12 -9.39 -5.87
N TYR A 30 -11.07 -9.31 -4.53
CA TYR A 30 -12.15 -9.85 -3.71
C TYR A 30 -13.47 -9.11 -3.80
N ARG A 31 -13.45 -7.79 -4.02
CA ARG A 31 -14.69 -7.03 -4.23
C ARG A 31 -15.31 -7.34 -5.58
N GLU A 32 -14.50 -7.77 -6.55
CA GLU A 32 -14.94 -8.19 -7.89
C GLU A 32 -15.34 -9.68 -7.92
N ALA A 33 -14.90 -10.49 -6.96
CA ALA A 33 -15.23 -11.90 -6.87
C ALA A 33 -16.73 -12.15 -6.64
N GLU A 34 -17.27 -13.15 -7.33
CA GLU A 34 -18.67 -13.60 -7.23
C GLU A 34 -18.76 -14.97 -6.54
N THR A 35 -17.65 -15.71 -6.45
CA THR A 35 -17.63 -17.08 -5.91
C THR A 35 -16.54 -17.30 -4.85
N VAL A 36 -16.73 -18.33 -4.03
CA VAL A 36 -15.71 -18.80 -3.06
C VAL A 36 -14.45 -19.29 -3.78
N ASP A 37 -14.60 -19.87 -4.97
CA ASP A 37 -13.49 -20.39 -5.77
C ASP A 37 -12.55 -19.26 -6.21
N GLU A 38 -13.11 -18.14 -6.67
CA GLU A 38 -12.34 -16.94 -7.03
C GLU A 38 -11.62 -16.33 -5.81
N VAL A 39 -12.29 -16.29 -4.64
CA VAL A 39 -11.65 -15.83 -3.40
C VAL A 39 -10.47 -16.73 -3.03
N LEU A 40 -10.62 -18.06 -3.09
CA LEU A 40 -9.54 -18.98 -2.76
C LEU A 40 -8.41 -18.93 -3.81
N GLN A 41 -8.74 -18.80 -5.10
CA GLN A 41 -7.76 -18.61 -6.16
C GLN A 41 -6.91 -17.35 -5.92
N LEU A 42 -7.55 -16.21 -5.64
CA LEU A 42 -6.86 -14.95 -5.30
C LEU A 42 -6.03 -15.06 -4.02
N THR A 43 -6.42 -15.95 -3.11
CA THR A 43 -5.67 -16.19 -1.87
C THR A 43 -4.34 -16.90 -2.13
N GLU A 44 -4.20 -17.62 -3.24
CA GLU A 44 -3.02 -18.42 -3.57
C GLU A 44 -2.20 -17.86 -4.75
N ALA A 45 -2.82 -17.08 -5.63
CA ALA A 45 -2.24 -16.66 -6.90
C ALA A 45 -0.93 -15.85 -6.72
N PRO A 46 0.16 -16.17 -7.44
CA PRO A 46 1.45 -15.47 -7.32
C PRO A 46 1.40 -13.96 -7.59
N ASP A 47 0.48 -13.53 -8.45
CA ASP A 47 0.24 -12.14 -8.85
C ASP A 47 -0.78 -11.41 -7.95
N SER A 48 -1.38 -12.11 -7.00
CA SER A 48 -2.30 -11.50 -6.03
C SER A 48 -1.55 -10.94 -4.83
N PHE A 49 -1.75 -9.65 -4.56
CA PHE A 49 -1.15 -8.93 -3.42
C PHE A 49 -1.43 -9.64 -2.10
N ARG A 50 -0.40 -9.98 -1.29
CA ARG A 50 -0.55 -10.74 -0.03
C ARG A 50 -1.23 -12.10 -0.19
N SER A 51 -1.09 -12.72 -1.34
CA SER A 51 -1.41 -14.14 -1.47
C SER A 51 -0.49 -14.97 -0.58
N LEU A 52 -0.86 -16.22 -0.35
CA LEU A 52 -0.01 -17.16 0.38
C LEU A 52 1.35 -17.35 -0.32
N HIS A 53 1.40 -17.27 -1.64
CA HIS A 53 2.66 -17.35 -2.39
C HIS A 53 3.60 -16.17 -2.04
N GLU A 54 3.12 -14.93 -2.17
CA GLU A 54 3.91 -13.74 -1.84
C GLU A 54 4.28 -13.69 -0.35
N LEU A 55 3.36 -14.13 0.52
CA LEU A 55 3.63 -14.20 1.95
C LEU A 55 4.80 -15.16 2.26
N LEU A 56 4.86 -16.32 1.62
CA LEU A 56 5.94 -17.28 1.85
C LEU A 56 7.30 -16.73 1.39
N GLU A 57 7.35 -16.02 0.26
CA GLU A 57 8.56 -15.30 -0.17
C GLU A 57 8.96 -14.20 0.83
N HIS A 58 7.96 -13.49 1.38
CA HIS A 58 8.18 -12.50 2.41
C HIS A 58 8.73 -13.12 3.69
N ILE A 59 8.15 -14.23 4.16
CA ILE A 59 8.63 -14.97 5.33
C ILE A 59 10.09 -15.38 5.14
N GLN A 60 10.46 -15.93 3.98
CA GLN A 60 11.84 -16.29 3.67
C GLN A 60 12.76 -15.08 3.74
N THR A 61 12.34 -13.95 3.16
CA THR A 61 13.11 -12.69 3.21
C THR A 61 13.33 -12.21 4.65
N GLN A 62 12.31 -12.31 5.51
CA GLN A 62 12.43 -11.92 6.92
C GLN A 62 13.32 -12.89 7.69
N ALA A 63 13.24 -14.18 7.40
CA ALA A 63 14.09 -15.21 8.01
C ALA A 63 15.57 -14.99 7.65
N ASP A 64 15.86 -14.66 6.39
CA ASP A 64 17.21 -14.34 5.95
C ASP A 64 17.76 -13.09 6.65
N ILE A 65 16.93 -12.06 6.83
CA ILE A 65 17.31 -10.86 7.59
C ILE A 65 17.55 -11.22 9.07
N ALA A 66 16.65 -11.97 9.71
CA ALA A 66 16.80 -12.37 11.11
C ALA A 66 18.12 -13.15 11.31
N ARG A 67 18.40 -14.11 10.41
CA ARG A 67 19.63 -14.91 10.40
C ARG A 67 20.89 -14.06 10.21
N GLN A 68 20.85 -13.05 9.33
CA GLN A 68 21.99 -12.13 9.13
C GLN A 68 22.38 -11.41 10.43
N PHE A 69 21.37 -11.04 11.23
CA PHE A 69 21.56 -10.28 12.46
C PHE A 69 21.65 -11.16 13.72
N GLY A 70 21.62 -12.49 13.58
CA GLY A 70 21.71 -13.41 14.70
C GLY A 70 20.50 -13.37 15.65
N VAL A 71 19.33 -12.94 15.17
CA VAL A 71 18.10 -12.88 15.99
C VAL A 71 17.10 -13.93 15.51
N LYS A 72 16.21 -14.38 16.41
CA LYS A 72 15.12 -15.29 16.05
C LYS A 72 14.11 -14.60 15.15
N LEU A 73 13.39 -15.36 14.31
CA LEU A 73 12.19 -14.88 13.63
C LEU A 73 10.95 -15.45 14.33
N ILE A 74 10.07 -14.59 14.83
CA ILE A 74 8.81 -15.00 15.44
C ILE A 74 7.62 -14.35 14.72
N ALA A 75 6.47 -15.01 14.73
CA ALA A 75 5.20 -14.40 14.37
C ALA A 75 4.44 -14.07 15.66
N TYR A 76 4.27 -12.78 15.95
CA TYR A 76 3.49 -12.36 17.12
C TYR A 76 1.98 -12.50 16.90
N GLU A 77 1.57 -12.61 15.65
CA GLU A 77 0.25 -13.01 15.18
C GLU A 77 0.34 -13.46 13.72
N GLY A 78 -0.64 -14.22 13.23
CA GLY A 78 -0.71 -14.57 11.82
C GLY A 78 -1.87 -15.50 11.48
N GLY A 79 -1.97 -15.84 10.20
CA GLY A 79 -3.01 -16.71 9.63
C GLY A 79 -3.60 -16.13 8.35
N GLN A 80 -4.91 -16.28 8.18
CA GLN A 80 -5.65 -15.66 7.08
C GLN A 80 -6.13 -14.25 7.46
N GLY A 81 -6.23 -13.36 6.48
CA GLY A 81 -6.66 -11.98 6.61
C GLY A 81 -7.69 -11.57 5.55
N LEU A 82 -8.64 -12.45 5.21
CA LEU A 82 -9.77 -12.16 4.32
C LEU A 82 -10.72 -11.16 5.00
N VAL A 83 -10.40 -9.87 4.84
CA VAL A 83 -11.13 -8.74 5.40
C VAL A 83 -11.17 -7.61 4.40
N ASP A 84 -12.35 -7.03 4.24
CA ASP A 84 -12.52 -5.76 3.52
C ASP A 84 -12.75 -4.64 4.53
N TRP A 85 -11.75 -3.78 4.72
CA TRP A 85 -11.83 -2.65 5.66
C TRP A 85 -12.87 -1.58 5.28
N ALA A 86 -13.49 -1.67 4.10
CA ALA A 86 -14.59 -0.81 3.69
C ALA A 86 -15.99 -1.37 4.04
N THR A 87 -16.13 -2.65 4.39
CA THR A 87 -17.42 -3.19 4.83
C THR A 87 -17.66 -2.86 6.31
N ARG A 88 -18.94 -2.76 6.70
CA ARG A 88 -19.35 -2.51 8.09
C ARG A 88 -20.46 -3.43 8.59
N GLU A 89 -21.01 -4.25 7.71
CA GLU A 89 -22.05 -5.23 8.05
C GLU A 89 -21.64 -6.65 7.60
N PRO A 90 -21.97 -7.71 8.36
CA PRO A 90 -21.58 -9.08 8.01
C PRO A 90 -22.16 -9.60 6.68
N ASP A 91 -23.30 -9.09 6.24
CA ASP A 91 -23.99 -9.46 5.00
C ASP A 91 -23.53 -8.62 3.78
N GLN A 92 -22.74 -7.57 4.00
CA GLN A 92 -22.22 -6.72 2.94
C GLN A 92 -21.16 -7.45 2.11
N HIS A 93 -21.30 -7.46 0.80
CA HIS A 93 -20.27 -7.99 -0.12
C HIS A 93 -18.90 -7.32 0.11
N PRO A 94 -17.77 -8.07 0.14
CA PRO A 94 -17.63 -9.51 -0.09
C PRO A 94 -17.65 -10.39 1.19
N ASN A 95 -18.12 -9.88 2.33
CA ASN A 95 -18.08 -10.60 3.62
C ASN A 95 -18.74 -12.00 3.56
N PRO A 96 -19.91 -12.20 2.91
CA PRO A 96 -20.47 -13.54 2.78
C PRO A 96 -19.53 -14.55 2.11
N LEU A 97 -18.80 -14.13 1.07
CA LEU A 97 -17.81 -14.98 0.40
C LEU A 97 -16.59 -15.24 1.29
N PHE A 98 -16.12 -14.24 2.04
CA PHE A 98 -15.03 -14.43 3.00
C PHE A 98 -15.39 -15.41 4.12
N PHE A 99 -16.62 -15.35 4.61
CA PHE A 99 -17.10 -16.25 5.65
C PHE A 99 -17.23 -17.67 5.10
N ALA A 100 -17.77 -17.82 3.89
CA ALA A 100 -17.86 -19.09 3.21
C ALA A 100 -16.46 -19.69 2.93
N ALA A 101 -15.51 -18.88 2.45
CA ALA A 101 -14.12 -19.30 2.22
C ALA A 101 -13.41 -19.74 3.52
N ASN A 102 -13.68 -19.07 4.66
CA ASN A 102 -13.14 -19.47 5.96
C ASN A 102 -13.70 -20.80 6.48
N ARG A 103 -14.90 -21.19 6.05
CA ARG A 103 -15.57 -22.46 6.39
C ARG A 103 -15.30 -23.57 5.38
N ASP A 104 -14.81 -23.22 4.20
CA ASP A 104 -14.46 -24.17 3.15
C ASP A 104 -13.28 -25.06 3.60
N GLN A 105 -13.37 -26.36 3.33
CA GLN A 105 -12.33 -27.32 3.72
C GLN A 105 -10.98 -27.04 3.06
N ARG A 106 -10.96 -26.35 1.90
CA ARG A 106 -9.73 -25.90 1.23
C ARG A 106 -8.92 -24.89 2.05
N MET A 107 -9.52 -24.22 3.04
CA MET A 107 -8.79 -23.35 3.96
C MET A 107 -7.77 -24.11 4.83
N GLY A 108 -8.02 -25.39 5.15
CA GLY A 108 -7.10 -26.22 5.91
C GLY A 108 -5.73 -26.37 5.23
N PRO A 109 -5.67 -26.87 3.98
CA PRO A 109 -4.44 -26.93 3.20
C PRO A 109 -3.66 -25.61 3.09
N LEU A 110 -4.33 -24.46 3.05
CA LEU A 110 -3.65 -23.15 3.07
C LEU A 110 -2.89 -22.90 4.38
N TYR A 111 -3.51 -23.23 5.51
CA TYR A 111 -2.84 -23.16 6.82
C TYR A 111 -1.70 -24.16 6.94
N THR A 112 -1.87 -25.39 6.43
CA THR A 112 -0.79 -26.38 6.37
C THR A 112 0.41 -25.85 5.60
N ARG A 113 0.19 -25.26 4.43
CA ARG A 113 1.24 -24.64 3.61
C ARG A 113 1.91 -23.46 4.31
N LEU A 114 1.14 -22.58 4.94
CA LEU A 114 1.68 -21.47 5.74
C LEU A 114 2.63 -21.98 6.83
N LEU A 115 2.18 -22.94 7.64
CA LEU A 115 2.93 -23.46 8.78
C LEU A 115 4.17 -24.25 8.36
N ASN A 116 4.06 -25.07 7.30
CA ASN A 116 5.21 -25.76 6.73
C ASN A 116 6.24 -24.77 6.18
N GLY A 117 5.81 -23.77 5.41
CA GLY A 117 6.71 -22.74 4.89
C GLY A 117 7.36 -21.89 5.99
N TRP A 118 6.64 -21.61 7.07
CA TRP A 118 7.21 -20.96 8.26
C TRP A 118 8.33 -21.79 8.89
N ARG A 119 8.10 -23.09 9.09
CA ARG A 119 9.10 -24.03 9.62
C ARG A 119 10.29 -24.17 8.67
N GLU A 120 10.04 -24.32 7.37
CA GLU A 120 11.08 -24.46 6.33
C GLU A 120 11.99 -23.23 6.25
N ALA A 121 11.43 -22.02 6.43
CA ALA A 121 12.20 -20.78 6.50
C ALA A 121 13.09 -20.69 7.76
N GLY A 122 12.85 -21.55 8.76
CA GLY A 122 13.52 -21.52 10.07
C GLY A 122 12.89 -20.53 11.05
N GLY A 123 11.59 -20.24 10.90
CA GLY A 123 10.84 -19.48 11.90
C GLY A 123 10.76 -20.23 13.23
N ASP A 124 10.64 -19.49 14.33
CA ASP A 124 10.52 -20.02 15.69
C ASP A 124 9.02 -19.99 16.08
N LEU A 125 8.64 -19.38 17.20
CA LEU A 125 7.25 -19.21 17.64
C LEU A 125 6.34 -18.61 16.55
N PHE A 126 5.22 -19.29 16.29
CA PHE A 126 4.11 -18.75 15.52
C PHE A 126 2.85 -18.65 16.38
N VAL A 127 2.44 -17.42 16.72
CA VAL A 127 1.20 -17.17 17.43
C VAL A 127 0.06 -17.08 16.42
N MET A 128 -0.88 -18.03 16.48
CA MET A 128 -2.14 -17.90 15.74
C MET A 128 -2.95 -16.74 16.33
N PHE A 129 -3.37 -15.79 15.49
CA PHE A 129 -3.89 -14.51 15.95
C PHE A 129 -5.03 -14.61 16.99
N SER A 130 -5.94 -15.59 16.88
CA SER A 130 -7.06 -15.64 17.82
C SER A 130 -7.59 -17.04 18.14
N SER A 131 -7.98 -17.18 19.41
CA SER A 131 -8.82 -18.25 19.96
C SER A 131 -10.22 -18.28 19.29
N PRO A 132 -11.19 -19.11 19.71
CA PRO A 132 -12.51 -19.11 19.10
C PRO A 132 -13.16 -17.72 19.09
N ARG A 133 -13.51 -17.23 17.90
CA ARG A 133 -14.14 -15.93 17.67
C ARG A 133 -15.09 -16.02 16.49
N THR A 134 -16.34 -15.62 16.70
CA THR A 134 -17.35 -15.60 15.65
C THR A 134 -16.98 -14.60 14.56
N CYS A 135 -17.31 -14.94 13.31
CA CYS A 135 -17.15 -14.02 12.18
C CYS A 135 -17.96 -12.74 12.41
N GLN A 136 -17.38 -11.60 12.03
CA GLN A 136 -18.01 -10.28 12.08
C GLN A 136 -17.63 -9.51 10.81
N TRP A 137 -18.17 -8.31 10.60
CA TRP A 137 -17.85 -7.48 9.44
C TRP A 137 -16.35 -7.18 9.30
N PHE A 138 -15.61 -7.18 10.40
CA PHE A 138 -14.16 -7.03 10.42
C PHE A 138 -13.37 -8.35 10.24
N GLY A 139 -14.02 -9.46 9.88
CA GLY A 139 -13.37 -10.73 9.51
C GLY A 139 -13.68 -11.95 10.38
N CYS A 140 -13.26 -13.12 9.89
CA CYS A 140 -13.31 -14.42 10.56
C CYS A 140 -11.94 -14.81 11.15
N TRP A 141 -11.53 -14.14 12.22
CA TRP A 141 -10.17 -14.26 12.75
C TRP A 141 -9.87 -15.54 13.54
N GLY A 142 -10.86 -16.08 14.26
CA GLY A 142 -10.64 -17.22 15.14
C GLY A 142 -10.29 -18.50 14.39
N LEU A 143 -9.41 -19.33 14.96
CA LEU A 143 -9.20 -20.70 14.47
C LEU A 143 -10.50 -21.53 14.48
N LYS A 144 -11.40 -21.18 15.41
CA LYS A 144 -12.78 -21.65 15.51
C LYS A 144 -13.72 -20.44 15.57
N GLU A 145 -15.00 -20.62 15.24
CA GLU A 145 -16.03 -19.59 15.37
C GLU A 145 -16.71 -19.60 16.75
N HIS A 146 -16.67 -20.73 17.45
CA HIS A 146 -17.16 -20.87 18.82
C HIS A 146 -16.45 -22.04 19.53
N ILE A 147 -16.47 -22.03 20.87
CA ILE A 147 -15.68 -22.98 21.68
C ILE A 147 -16.06 -24.45 21.43
N ARG A 148 -17.34 -24.72 21.13
CA ARG A 148 -17.86 -26.08 20.86
C ARG A 148 -17.82 -26.51 19.39
N GLN A 149 -17.23 -25.72 18.49
CA GLN A 149 -17.19 -26.10 17.06
C GLN A 149 -16.41 -27.43 16.92
N PRO A 150 -16.97 -28.45 16.25
CA PRO A 150 -16.26 -29.70 16.02
C PRO A 150 -14.97 -29.48 15.21
N ARG A 151 -13.93 -30.28 15.48
CA ARG A 151 -12.64 -30.19 14.75
C ARG A 151 -12.82 -30.37 13.24
N SER A 152 -13.69 -31.29 12.81
CA SER A 152 -14.01 -31.57 11.40
C SER A 152 -14.67 -30.38 10.67
N GLU A 153 -15.27 -29.45 11.41
CA GLU A 153 -15.93 -28.26 10.87
C GLU A 153 -15.09 -26.98 11.03
N ALA A 154 -13.86 -27.11 11.56
CA ALA A 154 -12.96 -25.98 11.80
C ALA A 154 -11.64 -26.18 11.04
N PRO A 155 -11.58 -25.93 9.72
CA PRO A 155 -10.43 -26.26 8.88
C PRO A 155 -9.10 -25.66 9.37
N LYS A 156 -9.13 -24.39 9.83
CA LYS A 156 -7.97 -23.67 10.37
C LYS A 156 -7.44 -24.33 11.64
N TYR A 157 -8.34 -24.63 12.57
CA TYR A 157 -8.01 -25.31 13.83
C TYR A 157 -7.49 -26.73 13.57
N ASN A 158 -8.15 -27.47 12.66
CA ASN A 158 -7.73 -28.81 12.30
C ASN A 158 -6.31 -28.83 11.72
N ALA A 159 -6.04 -28.00 10.71
CA ALA A 159 -4.71 -27.90 10.10
C ALA A 159 -3.62 -27.47 11.08
N THR A 160 -3.94 -26.56 12.01
CA THR A 160 -3.00 -26.12 13.05
C THR A 160 -2.66 -27.26 14.01
N LEU A 161 -3.65 -28.02 14.48
CA LEU A 161 -3.39 -29.18 15.35
C LEU A 161 -2.67 -30.30 14.60
N ASP A 162 -3.04 -30.56 13.33
CA ASP A 162 -2.36 -31.56 12.49
C ASP A 162 -0.87 -31.20 12.34
N PHE A 163 -0.55 -29.93 12.12
CA PHE A 163 0.83 -29.46 12.05
C PHE A 163 1.57 -29.65 13.37
N ILE A 164 0.95 -29.31 14.51
CA ILE A 164 1.54 -29.53 15.85
C ILE A 164 1.79 -31.02 16.09
N ASP A 165 0.81 -31.87 15.78
CA ASP A 165 0.92 -33.32 15.95
C ASP A 165 2.02 -33.92 15.08
N ALA A 166 2.20 -33.43 13.85
CA ALA A 166 3.23 -33.88 12.92
C ALA A 166 4.64 -33.36 13.26
N ASN A 167 4.76 -32.31 14.08
CA ASN A 167 6.02 -31.62 14.38
C ASN A 167 6.29 -31.54 15.89
N ARG A 168 5.86 -32.55 16.67
CA ARG A 168 6.08 -32.58 18.13
C ARG A 168 7.55 -32.56 18.55
N ASP A 169 8.42 -33.10 17.69
CA ASP A 169 9.86 -33.16 17.90
C ASP A 169 10.59 -31.97 17.25
N TRP A 170 9.87 -30.91 16.85
CA TRP A 170 10.48 -29.73 16.26
C TRP A 170 11.22 -28.93 17.33
N GLU A 171 12.56 -28.99 17.29
CA GLU A 171 13.42 -28.20 18.15
C GLU A 171 13.57 -26.76 17.63
N PHE A 172 13.39 -25.80 18.52
CA PHE A 172 13.63 -24.39 18.23
C PHE A 172 15.12 -24.08 18.22
N VAL A 173 15.55 -23.18 17.33
CA VAL A 173 16.94 -22.73 17.28
C VAL A 173 17.26 -21.96 18.56
N ASP A 174 18.35 -22.32 19.23
CA ASP A 174 18.83 -21.58 20.38
C ASP A 174 19.38 -20.21 19.93
N ALA A 175 18.91 -19.13 20.54
CA ALA A 175 19.37 -17.78 20.21
C ALA A 175 20.88 -17.64 20.44
N ASP A 176 21.43 -18.32 21.45
CA ASP A 176 22.85 -18.23 21.79
C ASP A 176 23.75 -18.88 20.71
N THR A 177 23.17 -19.69 19.82
CA THR A 177 23.87 -20.30 18.68
C THR A 177 23.84 -19.43 17.43
N LEU A 178 23.02 -18.37 17.42
CA LEU A 178 22.90 -17.44 16.30
C LEU A 178 24.01 -16.38 16.41
N VAL A 179 25.16 -16.66 15.79
CA VAL A 179 26.26 -15.68 15.76
C VAL A 179 25.96 -14.61 14.70
N PRO A 180 25.91 -13.31 15.05
CA PRO A 180 25.81 -12.25 14.07
C PRO A 180 26.98 -12.34 13.08
N GLN A 181 26.69 -12.40 11.79
CA GLN A 181 27.74 -12.33 10.78
C GLN A 181 28.13 -10.84 10.62
N ASP A 182 29.39 -10.48 10.89
CA ASP A 182 29.94 -9.15 10.62
C ASP A 182 29.87 -8.84 9.12
N ARG A 183 28.74 -8.32 8.60
CA ARG A 183 28.61 -7.97 7.18
C ARG A 183 27.72 -6.75 6.92
N VAL A 184 28.31 -5.88 6.10
CA VAL A 184 27.74 -4.67 5.49
C VAL A 184 26.35 -4.97 4.92
N LEU A 185 25.37 -4.13 5.27
CA LEU A 185 24.10 -4.03 4.56
C LEU A 185 24.39 -3.74 3.08
N GLN A 186 24.52 -4.76 2.24
CA GLN A 186 24.28 -4.55 0.82
C GLN A 186 22.80 -4.22 0.70
N THR A 187 22.53 -2.96 0.36
CA THR A 187 21.25 -2.52 -0.16
C THR A 187 20.99 -3.31 -1.44
N ALA A 188 20.37 -4.49 -1.29
CA ALA A 188 19.77 -5.17 -2.42
C ALA A 188 18.75 -4.19 -2.99
N GLN A 189 19.06 -3.60 -4.15
CA GLN A 189 18.08 -2.88 -4.94
C GLN A 189 16.97 -3.88 -5.21
N VAL A 190 15.80 -3.66 -4.60
CA VAL A 190 14.60 -4.40 -4.95
C VAL A 190 14.31 -4.04 -6.40
N LYS A 191 14.72 -4.90 -7.34
CA LYS A 191 14.23 -4.84 -8.71
C LYS A 191 12.75 -5.13 -8.66
N ARG A 192 11.92 -4.10 -8.49
CA ARG A 192 10.49 -4.21 -8.73
C ARG A 192 10.34 -4.61 -10.20
N PRO A 193 9.56 -5.65 -10.53
CA PRO A 193 9.27 -5.95 -11.92
C PRO A 193 8.67 -4.70 -12.58
N PRO A 194 9.03 -4.40 -13.84
CA PRO A 194 8.42 -3.30 -14.57
C PRO A 194 6.92 -3.55 -14.62
N LYS A 195 6.12 -2.58 -14.14
CA LYS A 195 4.66 -2.65 -14.26
C LYS A 195 4.29 -2.64 -15.74
N THR A 196 3.30 -3.43 -16.11
CA THR A 196 2.76 -3.37 -17.46
C THR A 196 2.10 -2.00 -17.69
N PRO A 197 2.31 -1.33 -18.84
CA PRO A 197 1.71 -0.01 -19.11
C PRO A 197 0.18 -0.01 -19.05
N ASP A 198 -0.44 -1.18 -19.24
CA ASP A 198 -1.90 -1.37 -19.31
C ASP A 198 -2.53 -1.72 -17.96
N GLU A 199 -1.74 -1.88 -16.88
CA GLU A 199 -2.29 -2.14 -15.56
C GLU A 199 -3.04 -0.90 -15.02
N PRO A 200 -4.29 -1.07 -14.54
CA PRO A 200 -5.03 0.03 -13.95
C PRO A 200 -4.31 0.54 -12.70
N VAL A 201 -3.97 1.83 -12.72
CA VAL A 201 -2.97 2.43 -11.82
C VAL A 201 -3.46 2.49 -10.38
N ILE A 202 -4.71 2.92 -10.14
CA ILE A 202 -5.29 3.00 -8.80
C ILE A 202 -6.81 2.83 -8.83
N VAL A 203 -7.36 2.28 -7.75
CA VAL A 203 -8.76 2.43 -7.36
C VAL A 203 -8.77 3.16 -6.03
N PHE A 204 -9.36 4.34 -5.97
CA PHE A 204 -9.43 5.11 -4.74
C PHE A 204 -10.43 4.53 -3.76
N ARG A 205 -10.13 4.70 -2.46
CA ARG A 205 -11.06 4.30 -1.40
C ARG A 205 -12.21 5.31 -1.32
N PRO A 206 -13.45 4.86 -1.05
CA PRO A 206 -14.55 5.79 -0.82
C PRO A 206 -14.28 6.72 0.39
N ALA A 207 -14.51 8.00 0.21
CA ALA A 207 -14.57 9.03 1.23
C ALA A 207 -15.95 8.92 1.92
N ARG A 208 -15.98 8.37 3.14
CA ARG A 208 -17.23 8.15 3.90
C ARG A 208 -17.30 8.89 5.23
N ASP A 209 -16.16 9.40 5.67
CA ASP A 209 -16.01 10.07 6.96
C ASP A 209 -15.41 11.46 6.69
N PRO A 210 -16.21 12.53 6.76
CA PRO A 210 -15.77 13.90 6.44
C PRO A 210 -14.52 14.33 7.20
N GLU A 211 -14.37 13.92 8.45
CA GLU A 211 -13.20 14.23 9.30
C GLU A 211 -11.92 13.53 8.81
N ARG A 212 -12.05 12.57 7.89
CA ARG A 212 -10.94 11.74 7.40
C ARG A 212 -10.78 11.80 5.89
N TYR A 213 -11.43 12.72 5.18
CA TYR A 213 -11.30 12.84 3.73
C TYR A 213 -9.84 13.00 3.30
N PHE A 214 -9.05 13.76 4.07
CA PHE A 214 -7.64 14.00 3.79
C PHE A 214 -6.66 13.21 4.68
N PHE A 215 -7.15 12.34 5.55
CA PHE A 215 -6.30 11.56 6.45
C PHE A 215 -5.51 10.47 5.68
N LEU A 216 -4.18 10.52 5.80
CA LEU A 216 -3.24 9.56 5.21
C LEU A 216 -3.19 8.26 6.03
N GLU A 217 -4.05 7.29 5.71
CA GLU A 217 -4.11 5.99 6.39
C GLU A 217 -3.05 5.02 5.87
N ASN A 218 -3.03 4.83 4.55
CA ASN A 218 -2.11 3.95 3.83
C ASN A 218 -1.57 4.70 2.60
N PRO A 219 -0.79 5.77 2.81
CA PRO A 219 -0.32 6.59 1.72
C PRO A 219 0.68 5.85 0.82
N ARG A 220 0.80 6.31 -0.42
CA ARG A 220 1.89 5.97 -1.33
C ARG A 220 3.07 6.91 -1.09
N THR A 221 4.29 6.43 -1.31
CA THR A 221 5.49 7.28 -1.19
C THR A 221 5.78 7.99 -2.50
N LEU A 222 6.23 9.24 -2.38
CA LEU A 222 6.87 10.05 -3.41
C LEU A 222 8.35 10.06 -3.04
N ASP A 223 9.13 9.22 -3.71
CA ASP A 223 10.54 9.01 -3.35
C ASP A 223 11.42 8.56 -4.52
N THR A 224 11.00 8.88 -5.74
CA THR A 224 11.79 8.65 -6.95
C THR A 224 12.23 9.99 -7.51
N LEU A 225 13.53 10.30 -7.46
CA LEU A 225 14.09 11.49 -8.13
C LEU A 225 13.99 11.30 -9.65
N ILE A 226 13.41 12.28 -10.34
CA ILE A 226 13.24 12.31 -11.80
C ILE A 226 13.89 13.54 -12.47
N ALA A 227 14.26 14.56 -11.69
CA ALA A 227 15.13 15.67 -12.09
C ALA A 227 16.01 16.10 -10.90
N GLY A 228 17.25 16.54 -11.15
CA GLY A 228 18.25 16.93 -10.14
C GLY A 228 19.50 16.02 -10.12
N GLU A 229 20.61 16.49 -9.54
CA GLU A 229 21.91 15.77 -9.54
C GLU A 229 22.15 14.88 -8.31
N SER A 230 21.57 15.21 -7.14
CA SER A 230 21.74 14.42 -5.90
C SER A 230 20.51 14.49 -5.00
N TRP A 231 20.07 13.34 -4.46
CA TRP A 231 18.91 13.24 -3.59
C TRP A 231 19.30 12.84 -2.17
N VAL A 232 19.05 13.72 -1.21
CA VAL A 232 19.05 13.36 0.22
C VAL A 232 17.60 13.22 0.65
N LYS A 233 17.18 12.05 1.12
CA LYS A 233 15.76 11.79 1.47
C LYS A 233 15.17 12.71 2.58
N ARG A 234 16.02 13.47 3.28
CA ARG A 234 15.57 14.47 4.27
C ARG A 234 15.27 15.83 3.62
N ASP A 235 15.88 16.07 2.46
CA ASP A 235 15.76 17.25 1.61
C ASP A 235 14.37 17.23 0.98
N LEU A 236 14.08 16.19 0.18
CA LEU A 236 12.82 16.09 -0.53
C LEU A 236 12.24 14.68 -0.44
N PHE A 237 11.08 14.56 0.20
CA PHE A 237 10.33 13.31 0.28
C PHE A 237 8.84 13.60 0.41
N GLY A 238 7.99 12.72 -0.10
CA GLY A 238 6.55 12.91 0.04
C GLY A 238 5.75 11.63 0.29
N LYS A 239 4.51 11.84 0.68
CA LYS A 239 3.48 10.83 0.81
C LYS A 239 2.19 11.37 0.24
N TRP A 240 1.44 10.55 -0.48
CA TRP A 240 0.16 10.98 -1.02
C TRP A 240 -0.92 9.90 -0.91
N GLN A 241 -2.17 10.32 -0.90
CA GLN A 241 -3.32 9.42 -0.94
C GLN A 241 -4.52 10.13 -1.58
N GLY A 242 -5.29 9.41 -2.38
CA GLY A 242 -6.61 9.86 -2.83
C GLY A 242 -7.77 9.07 -2.22
N LYS A 243 -8.91 9.73 -2.07
CA LYS A 243 -10.23 9.17 -1.73
C LYS A 243 -11.28 9.77 -2.66
N TRP A 244 -12.48 9.19 -2.74
CA TRP A 244 -13.54 9.71 -3.60
C TRP A 244 -14.94 9.53 -3.05
N ASP A 245 -15.86 10.42 -3.38
CA ASP A 245 -17.30 10.15 -3.34
C ASP A 245 -17.92 10.43 -4.71
N LYS A 246 -19.24 10.36 -4.82
CA LYS A 246 -19.94 10.55 -6.10
C LYS A 246 -19.74 11.93 -6.74
N GLU A 247 -19.35 12.94 -5.96
CA GLU A 247 -19.23 14.32 -6.41
C GLU A 247 -17.77 14.76 -6.55
N PHE A 248 -16.89 14.29 -5.66
CA PHE A 248 -15.51 14.77 -5.56
C PHE A 248 -14.45 13.67 -5.50
N LEU A 249 -13.30 13.99 -6.09
CA LEU A 249 -11.99 13.40 -5.84
C LEU A 249 -11.29 14.21 -4.74
N TYR A 250 -10.87 13.54 -3.67
CA TYR A 250 -10.10 14.13 -2.57
C TYR A 250 -8.66 13.66 -2.66
N LEU A 251 -7.71 14.59 -2.76
CA LEU A 251 -6.28 14.32 -2.84
C LEU A 251 -5.59 14.94 -1.62
N SER A 252 -4.72 14.16 -0.98
CA SER A 252 -3.91 14.59 0.16
C SER A 252 -2.46 14.27 -0.10
N VAL A 253 -1.58 15.26 0.08
CA VAL A 253 -0.12 15.11 -0.05
C VAL A 253 0.54 15.71 1.17
N GLN A 254 1.49 14.99 1.76
CA GLN A 254 2.45 15.52 2.72
C GLN A 254 3.81 15.55 2.04
N VAL A 255 4.40 16.73 1.92
CA VAL A 255 5.77 16.96 1.47
C VAL A 255 6.63 17.22 2.70
N TYR A 256 7.80 16.60 2.71
CA TYR A 256 8.86 16.83 3.67
C TYR A 256 9.97 17.55 2.91
N ASP A 257 10.24 18.75 3.36
CA ASP A 257 11.06 19.75 2.68
C ASP A 257 11.61 20.73 3.73
N GLU A 258 12.92 21.03 3.67
CA GLU A 258 13.59 21.89 4.62
C GLU A 258 13.52 23.39 4.28
N GLN A 259 13.23 23.77 3.03
CA GLN A 259 13.06 25.15 2.59
C GLN A 259 11.95 25.29 1.56
N ILE A 260 10.92 26.06 1.93
CA ILE A 260 9.80 26.33 1.03
C ILE A 260 9.94 27.75 0.46
N VAL A 261 10.06 27.86 -0.85
CA VAL A 261 10.27 29.09 -1.63
C VAL A 261 9.04 29.42 -2.49
N HIS A 262 8.83 30.72 -2.72
CA HIS A 262 7.89 31.25 -3.71
C HIS A 262 8.43 32.61 -4.18
N ASP A 263 9.10 32.61 -5.31
CA ASP A 263 9.75 33.79 -5.85
C ASP A 263 9.81 33.86 -7.39
N SER A 264 9.36 32.81 -8.07
CA SER A 264 9.35 32.70 -9.52
C SER A 264 8.00 33.08 -10.14
N ASP A 265 8.01 33.56 -11.39
CA ASP A 265 6.75 33.82 -12.12
C ASP A 265 6.05 32.51 -12.51
N ASN A 266 6.84 31.49 -12.88
CA ASN A 266 6.38 30.19 -13.30
C ASN A 266 6.21 29.26 -12.09
N PRO A 267 5.00 28.71 -11.84
CA PRO A 267 4.71 27.92 -10.65
C PRO A 267 5.48 26.59 -10.56
N GLU A 268 6.00 26.08 -11.68
CA GLU A 268 6.82 24.86 -11.70
C GLU A 268 8.23 25.09 -11.19
N ASP A 269 8.66 26.34 -11.15
CA ASP A 269 9.99 26.73 -10.69
C ASP A 269 10.00 26.93 -9.17
N ASP A 270 8.83 27.09 -8.54
CA ASP A 270 8.64 27.13 -7.08
C ASP A 270 8.23 25.75 -6.52
N ASP A 271 8.24 25.62 -5.18
CA ASP A 271 7.67 24.47 -4.48
C ASP A 271 6.22 24.23 -4.86
N SER A 272 5.99 23.09 -5.49
CA SER A 272 4.69 22.79 -6.04
C SER A 272 4.41 21.30 -6.15
N ILE A 273 3.12 20.97 -6.04
CA ILE A 273 2.63 19.61 -6.22
C ILE A 273 1.87 19.54 -7.55
N GLU A 274 2.25 18.58 -8.37
CA GLU A 274 1.63 18.32 -9.65
C GLU A 274 0.82 17.02 -9.64
N PHE A 275 -0.39 17.08 -10.18
CA PHE A 275 -1.18 15.91 -10.52
C PHE A 275 -1.40 15.83 -12.02
N TYR A 276 -1.02 14.70 -12.59
CA TYR A 276 -1.35 14.32 -13.96
C TYR A 276 -2.48 13.31 -13.89
N ILE A 277 -3.66 13.64 -14.41
CA ILE A 277 -4.88 12.84 -14.28
C ILE A 277 -5.37 12.46 -15.67
N ASP A 278 -5.55 11.16 -15.92
CA ASP A 278 -6.29 10.59 -17.05
C ASP A 278 -7.60 10.06 -16.45
N ALA A 279 -8.66 10.87 -16.52
CA ALA A 279 -9.85 10.67 -15.67
C ALA A 279 -10.74 9.52 -16.15
N ASP A 280 -10.73 9.18 -17.43
CA ASP A 280 -11.43 8.02 -17.99
C ASP A 280 -10.53 6.78 -18.14
N ASN A 281 -9.24 6.92 -17.84
CA ASN A 281 -8.22 5.89 -17.97
C ASN A 281 -8.11 5.39 -19.42
N SER A 282 -8.21 6.29 -20.40
CA SER A 282 -8.05 6.01 -21.83
C SER A 282 -6.64 5.55 -22.21
N ARG A 283 -5.63 5.96 -21.43
CA ARG A 283 -4.20 5.61 -21.61
C ARG A 283 -3.67 5.97 -22.99
N HIS A 284 -4.16 7.07 -23.56
CA HIS A 284 -3.57 7.59 -24.78
C HIS A 284 -2.11 8.02 -24.53
N PRO A 285 -1.21 7.85 -25.53
CA PRO A 285 0.19 8.26 -25.40
C PRO A 285 0.39 9.78 -25.45
N TYR A 286 -0.70 10.55 -25.45
CA TYR A 286 -0.77 12.00 -25.50
C TYR A 286 -2.05 12.45 -24.77
N TYR A 287 -2.05 13.68 -24.27
CA TYR A 287 -3.22 14.31 -23.67
C TYR A 287 -4.35 14.45 -24.69
N ASP A 288 -5.50 13.88 -24.40
CA ASP A 288 -6.66 13.88 -25.30
C ASP A 288 -7.41 15.23 -25.35
N GLY A 289 -7.15 16.09 -24.37
CA GLY A 289 -7.80 17.40 -24.18
C GLY A 289 -9.24 17.31 -23.69
N VAL A 290 -9.79 16.12 -23.47
CA VAL A 290 -11.16 15.90 -23.03
C VAL A 290 -11.20 15.71 -21.52
N ASN A 291 -10.40 14.77 -21.00
CA ASN A 291 -10.45 14.38 -19.60
C ASN A 291 -9.07 14.07 -19.00
N ASP A 292 -8.02 14.39 -19.75
CA ASP A 292 -6.65 14.44 -19.27
C ASP A 292 -6.29 15.84 -18.76
N PHE A 293 -5.74 15.91 -17.54
CA PHE A 293 -5.39 17.17 -16.88
C PHE A 293 -3.99 17.12 -16.30
N ARG A 294 -3.35 18.28 -16.30
CA ARG A 294 -2.24 18.57 -15.41
C ARG A 294 -2.68 19.68 -14.46
N LEU A 295 -2.66 19.41 -13.16
CA LEU A 295 -3.01 20.35 -12.11
C LEU A 295 -1.76 20.67 -11.29
N ILE A 296 -1.47 21.94 -11.08
CA ILE A 296 -0.31 22.39 -10.32
C ILE A 296 -0.78 23.23 -9.14
N PHE A 297 -0.43 22.79 -7.93
CA PHE A 297 -0.70 23.45 -6.67
C PHE A 297 0.63 23.99 -6.13
N ALA A 298 0.93 25.26 -6.44
CA ALA A 298 2.18 25.90 -6.05
C ALA A 298 2.04 26.70 -4.75
N TRP A 299 3.09 26.67 -3.94
CA TRP A 299 3.16 27.39 -2.68
C TRP A 299 2.99 28.90 -2.88
N GLY A 300 2.28 29.55 -1.95
CA GLY A 300 2.06 31.00 -2.00
C GLY A 300 1.08 31.48 -3.08
N ARG A 301 0.41 30.58 -3.80
CA ARG A 301 -0.62 30.91 -4.81
C ARG A 301 -2.02 30.48 -4.39
N ASP A 302 -3.00 31.34 -4.69
CA ASP A 302 -4.42 31.15 -4.35
C ASP A 302 -5.22 30.44 -5.45
N GLU A 303 -4.66 30.27 -6.65
CA GLU A 303 -5.29 29.59 -7.77
C GLU A 303 -4.48 28.38 -8.23
N VAL A 304 -5.17 27.25 -8.45
CA VAL A 304 -4.60 26.05 -9.09
C VAL A 304 -4.36 26.33 -10.57
N ILE A 305 -3.19 25.96 -11.07
CA ILE A 305 -2.91 26.03 -12.50
C ILE A 305 -3.40 24.75 -13.16
N ILE A 306 -4.12 24.90 -14.27
CA ILE A 306 -4.63 23.79 -15.07
C ILE A 306 -4.03 23.89 -16.47
N ASP A 307 -3.19 22.94 -16.81
CA ASP A 307 -2.60 22.83 -18.13
C ASP A 307 -3.32 21.73 -18.95
N LYS A 308 -3.43 21.98 -20.26
CA LYS A 308 -4.06 21.14 -21.30
C LYS A 308 -5.57 20.80 -21.21
N PRO A 309 -6.47 21.56 -20.56
CA PRO A 309 -7.90 21.29 -20.67
C PRO A 309 -8.42 21.84 -22.01
N ALA A 310 -8.71 21.01 -23.02
CA ALA A 310 -9.37 21.56 -24.21
C ALA A 310 -10.81 21.95 -23.85
N GLY A 311 -11.04 23.26 -23.69
CA GLY A 311 -12.38 23.85 -23.54
C GLY A 311 -13.02 23.70 -22.14
N LYS A 312 -12.25 23.44 -21.08
CA LYS A 312 -12.77 23.40 -19.71
C LYS A 312 -12.23 24.56 -18.86
N THR A 313 -13.12 25.14 -18.05
CA THR A 313 -12.79 26.17 -17.05
C THR A 313 -12.63 25.52 -15.68
N VAL A 314 -11.80 26.13 -14.82
CA VAL A 314 -11.74 25.78 -13.38
C VAL A 314 -13.16 25.88 -12.82
N SER A 315 -13.59 24.86 -12.08
CA SER A 315 -14.88 24.88 -11.40
C SER A 315 -14.75 25.67 -10.09
N ASP A 316 -15.71 26.55 -9.80
CA ASP A 316 -15.82 27.23 -8.49
C ASP A 316 -15.99 26.26 -7.31
N ALA A 317 -16.31 24.98 -7.58
CA ALA A 317 -16.42 23.93 -6.59
C ALA A 317 -15.09 23.18 -6.33
N LEU A 318 -14.02 23.52 -7.06
CA LEU A 318 -12.68 23.06 -6.73
C LEU A 318 -12.19 23.87 -5.53
N GLU A 319 -11.81 23.16 -4.48
CA GLU A 319 -11.27 23.75 -3.26
C GLU A 319 -9.91 23.11 -2.96
N TYR A 320 -8.94 23.91 -2.54
CA TYR A 320 -7.70 23.37 -2.01
C TYR A 320 -7.13 24.25 -0.90
N GLU A 321 -6.28 23.66 -0.07
CA GLU A 321 -5.47 24.36 0.92
C GLU A 321 -4.05 23.81 0.92
N LEU A 322 -3.07 24.72 0.94
CA LEU A 322 -1.68 24.43 1.23
C LEU A 322 -1.38 24.89 2.65
N ILE A 323 -0.89 23.98 3.49
CA ILE A 323 -0.68 24.25 4.91
C ILE A 323 0.78 23.93 5.25
N LYS A 324 1.46 24.89 5.87
CA LYS A 324 2.84 24.71 6.34
C LYS A 324 2.86 23.73 7.52
N THR A 325 3.81 22.81 7.53
CA THR A 325 4.11 21.92 8.67
C THR A 325 5.48 22.26 9.25
N GLU A 326 5.86 21.59 10.34
CA GLU A 326 7.18 21.78 10.97
C GLU A 326 8.33 21.34 10.04
N ASP A 327 8.03 20.39 9.16
CA ASP A 327 8.97 19.62 8.35
C ASP A 327 8.68 19.70 6.85
N GLY A 328 7.92 20.69 6.39
CA GLY A 328 7.53 20.88 4.99
C GLY A 328 6.13 21.48 4.86
N TYR A 329 5.30 20.90 4.00
CA TYR A 329 3.93 21.34 3.78
C TYR A 329 2.98 20.22 3.37
N LYS A 330 1.68 20.48 3.47
CA LYS A 330 0.63 19.56 3.02
C LYS A 330 -0.35 20.23 2.08
N LEU A 331 -0.85 19.45 1.13
CA LEU A 331 -1.96 19.81 0.26
C LEU A 331 -3.18 18.97 0.61
N HIS A 332 -4.32 19.63 0.75
CA HIS A 332 -5.63 19.01 0.67
C HIS A 332 -6.37 19.60 -0.53
N ALA A 333 -6.74 18.78 -1.51
CA ALA A 333 -7.46 19.24 -2.70
C ALA A 333 -8.75 18.43 -2.89
N LYS A 334 -9.85 19.13 -3.15
CA LYS A 334 -11.19 18.61 -3.43
C LYS A 334 -11.56 19.01 -4.84
N ILE A 335 -11.60 18.04 -5.74
CA ILE A 335 -11.75 18.24 -7.18
C ILE A 335 -13.08 17.64 -7.64
N PRO A 336 -14.00 18.42 -8.26
CA PRO A 336 -15.27 17.89 -8.75
C PRO A 336 -15.08 16.91 -9.91
N TRP A 337 -15.74 15.75 -9.88
CA TRP A 337 -15.71 14.80 -11.02
C TRP A 337 -16.30 15.40 -12.30
N ALA A 338 -17.31 16.27 -12.15
CA ALA A 338 -17.92 17.00 -13.26
C ALA A 338 -16.89 17.88 -14.00
N MET A 339 -15.92 18.46 -13.29
CA MET A 339 -14.81 19.20 -13.89
C MET A 339 -13.91 18.27 -14.71
N LEU A 340 -13.62 17.09 -14.17
CA LEU A 340 -12.87 16.05 -14.88
C LEU A 340 -13.66 15.44 -16.07
N GLY A 341 -14.96 15.72 -16.18
CA GLY A 341 -15.80 15.29 -17.30
C GLY A 341 -16.20 13.82 -17.26
N VAL A 342 -16.12 13.19 -16.08
CA VAL A 342 -16.48 11.79 -15.87
C VAL A 342 -17.53 11.67 -14.79
N ASN A 343 -18.33 10.62 -14.86
CA ASN A 343 -19.16 10.17 -13.75
C ASN A 343 -18.54 8.91 -13.21
N VAL A 344 -18.34 8.86 -11.89
CA VAL A 344 -17.59 7.77 -11.26
C VAL A 344 -18.49 6.85 -10.45
N ASP A 345 -18.09 5.58 -10.38
CA ASP A 345 -18.62 4.59 -9.47
C ASP A 345 -17.47 3.80 -8.82
N VAL A 346 -17.81 2.77 -8.04
CA VAL A 346 -16.82 1.97 -7.31
C VAL A 346 -15.84 1.19 -8.19
N ARG A 347 -16.19 0.96 -9.46
CA ARG A 347 -15.36 0.27 -10.45
C ARG A 347 -14.59 1.24 -11.34
N HIS A 348 -14.93 2.54 -11.30
CA HIS A 348 -14.26 3.57 -12.08
C HIS A 348 -12.76 3.58 -11.78
N ARG A 349 -11.97 3.72 -12.85
CA ARG A 349 -10.51 3.68 -12.82
C ARG A 349 -10.01 4.99 -13.40
N ILE A 350 -8.92 5.49 -12.85
CA ILE A 350 -8.25 6.66 -13.38
C ILE A 350 -6.75 6.36 -13.53
N GLY A 351 -6.13 6.96 -14.53
CA GLY A 351 -4.69 7.19 -14.54
C GLY A 351 -4.38 8.37 -13.64
N ILE A 352 -3.38 8.24 -12.77
CA ILE A 352 -2.89 9.36 -11.98
C ILE A 352 -1.40 9.24 -11.75
N GLU A 353 -0.68 10.33 -11.90
CA GLU A 353 0.70 10.50 -11.46
C GLU A 353 0.81 11.73 -10.58
N VAL A 354 1.69 11.65 -9.58
CA VAL A 354 1.90 12.73 -8.61
C VAL A 354 3.37 13.06 -8.55
N GLN A 355 3.71 14.34 -8.75
CA GLN A 355 5.08 14.83 -8.71
C GLN A 355 5.18 16.04 -7.78
N VAL A 356 6.37 16.27 -7.26
CA VAL A 356 6.69 17.42 -6.41
C VAL A 356 7.91 18.11 -7.00
N ASN A 357 7.77 19.38 -7.30
CA ASN A 357 8.85 20.30 -7.60
C ASN A 357 9.36 20.89 -6.30
N ASP A 358 10.66 21.11 -6.25
CA ASP A 358 11.43 21.51 -5.08
C ASP A 358 12.35 22.65 -5.50
N ASP A 359 12.21 23.77 -4.80
CA ASP A 359 13.02 24.98 -4.95
C ASP A 359 13.60 25.38 -3.61
N ASP A 360 14.92 25.27 -3.49
CA ASP A 360 15.66 25.54 -2.27
C ASP A 360 16.28 26.94 -2.22
N ASP A 361 16.30 27.66 -3.35
CA ASP A 361 17.02 28.93 -3.46
C ASP A 361 16.16 30.11 -3.91
N GLY A 362 16.66 30.97 -4.80
CA GLY A 362 15.92 32.11 -5.33
C GLY A 362 15.80 32.05 -6.84
N GLY A 363 15.68 30.83 -7.34
CA GLY A 363 16.18 30.42 -8.65
C GLY A 363 15.15 29.68 -9.47
N GLN A 364 15.47 28.46 -9.86
CA GLN A 364 14.62 27.64 -10.74
C GLN A 364 14.71 26.23 -10.20
N ARG A 365 13.58 25.58 -9.91
CA ARG A 365 13.45 24.16 -9.52
C ARG A 365 14.73 23.33 -9.65
N GLU A 366 15.33 22.99 -8.52
CA GLU A 366 16.53 22.15 -8.47
C GLU A 366 16.19 20.67 -8.62
N GLN A 367 15.09 20.23 -7.98
CA GLN A 367 14.75 18.82 -7.90
C GLN A 367 13.28 18.55 -8.25
N LYS A 368 13.04 17.31 -8.67
CA LYS A 368 11.68 16.81 -8.88
C LYS A 368 11.59 15.35 -8.48
N ILE A 369 10.62 15.02 -7.62
CA ILE A 369 10.32 13.63 -7.23
C ILE A 369 8.96 13.19 -7.75
N SER A 370 8.81 11.88 -7.96
CA SER A 370 7.63 11.26 -8.54
C SER A 370 7.10 10.08 -7.73
N TRP A 371 5.87 9.67 -8.04
CA TRP A 371 5.27 8.45 -7.54
C TRP A 371 5.61 7.25 -8.44
N LEU A 372 5.09 7.23 -9.67
CA LEU A 372 5.26 6.13 -10.63
C LEU A 372 6.28 6.45 -11.71
N ALA A 373 6.30 7.68 -12.20
CA ALA A 373 7.14 8.07 -13.31
C ALA A 373 8.63 7.82 -12.99
N ARG A 374 9.42 7.54 -14.02
CA ARG A 374 10.87 7.33 -13.91
C ARG A 374 11.68 8.37 -14.69
N GLU A 375 10.97 9.27 -15.35
CA GLU A 375 11.47 10.35 -16.18
C GLU A 375 10.50 11.53 -16.06
N ASP A 376 11.01 12.76 -16.15
CA ASP A 376 10.20 13.98 -16.16
C ASP A 376 9.53 14.19 -17.53
N ASN A 377 8.53 13.36 -17.82
CA ASN A 377 7.83 13.35 -19.10
C ASN A 377 6.31 13.10 -18.97
N ALA A 378 5.79 13.03 -17.74
CA ALA A 378 4.37 12.83 -17.47
C ALA A 378 3.51 13.93 -18.11
N MET A 379 4.03 15.16 -18.19
CA MET A 379 3.40 16.27 -18.89
C MET A 379 3.07 15.98 -20.36
N ASN A 380 3.74 15.03 -21.02
CA ASN A 380 3.50 14.72 -22.43
C ASN A 380 2.82 13.37 -22.66
N ASN A 381 2.78 12.50 -21.64
CA ASN A 381 2.34 11.12 -21.79
C ASN A 381 1.53 10.69 -20.55
N PRO A 382 0.18 10.74 -20.62
CA PRO A 382 -0.72 10.34 -19.53
C PRO A 382 -0.59 8.88 -19.04
N ARG A 383 0.20 8.04 -19.73
CA ARG A 383 0.45 6.65 -19.32
C ARG A 383 1.50 6.51 -18.20
N LEU A 384 2.31 7.55 -17.97
CA LEU A 384 3.46 7.52 -17.06
C LEU A 384 3.09 7.66 -15.59
#